data_AF-A0A0A8UWE9-F1
#
_entry.id   AF-A0A0A8UWE9-F1
#
_cell.length_a   1.000
_cell.length_b   1.000
_cell.length_c   1.000
_cell.angle_alpha   90.00
_cell.angle_beta   90.00
_cell.angle_gamma   90.00
#
_symmetry.space_group_name_H-M   'P 1'
#
loop_
_entity.id
_entity.type
_entity.pdbx_description
1 polymer ?
#
loop_
_entity_poly.entity_id
_entity_poly.type
_entity_poly.pdbx_seq_one_letter_code
_entity_poly.pdbx_strand_id
1 'polypeptide(L)'
;MANYLNELASTQVYEDYQTRTDRVNMLKQFKASALAGSAVAAYRLAKNYPQNSESFLKWMKVAINQNLTNAMLDMALILVEQGSVAGVQKAAGYLVQILRSNDSYVKTLAEDFLHNNHLLSAEVSRQMKGFTAGLSLAGFFACDNKSIRQPVSDTNNSIGIS
;
A
#
# COMPACT_ATOMS: atom_id res chain seq x y z
N MET A 1 -52.17 -27.03 -0.46
CA MET A 1 -50.71 -26.87 -0.25
C MET A 1 -49.95 -26.44 -1.50
N ALA A 2 -50.35 -26.79 -2.73
CA ALA A 2 -49.62 -26.41 -3.96
C ALA A 2 -49.60 -24.89 -4.25
N ASN A 3 -50.67 -24.14 -3.94
CA ASN A 3 -50.73 -22.70 -4.24
C ASN A 3 -49.80 -21.83 -3.37
N TYR A 4 -49.49 -22.24 -2.14
CA TYR A 4 -48.61 -21.49 -1.23
C TYR A 4 -47.13 -21.54 -1.64
N LEU A 5 -46.68 -22.62 -2.29
CA LEU A 5 -45.29 -22.75 -2.73
C LEU A 5 -45.00 -21.89 -3.98
N ASN A 6 -46.00 -21.67 -4.82
CA ASN A 6 -45.85 -20.87 -6.05
C ASN A 6 -45.82 -19.36 -5.75
N GLU A 7 -46.58 -18.92 -4.74
CA GLU A 7 -46.63 -17.52 -4.31
C GLU A 7 -45.33 -17.09 -3.60
N LEU A 8 -44.74 -17.97 -2.77
CA LEU A 8 -43.42 -17.74 -2.16
C LEU A 8 -42.29 -17.71 -3.21
N ALA A 9 -42.32 -18.62 -4.19
CA ALA A 9 -41.35 -18.62 -5.27
C ALA A 9 -41.41 -17.33 -6.11
N SER A 10 -42.62 -16.82 -6.38
CA SER A 10 -42.80 -15.56 -7.13
C SER A 10 -42.32 -14.33 -6.35
N THR A 11 -42.54 -14.30 -5.03
CA THR A 11 -42.08 -13.21 -4.15
C THR A 11 -40.56 -13.19 -4.04
N GLN A 12 -39.94 -14.36 -3.91
CA GLN A 12 -38.48 -14.51 -3.80
C GLN A 12 -37.76 -14.08 -5.09
N VAL A 13 -38.34 -14.36 -6.25
CA VAL A 13 -37.82 -13.90 -7.55
C VAL A 13 -37.96 -12.38 -7.68
N TYR A 14 -39.07 -11.78 -7.22
CA TYR A 14 -39.28 -10.34 -7.28
C TYR A 14 -38.31 -9.55 -6.37
N GLU A 15 -38.10 -10.00 -5.13
CA GLU A 15 -37.13 -9.39 -4.21
C GLU A 15 -35.69 -9.45 -4.75
N ASP A 16 -35.34 -10.53 -5.46
CA ASP A 16 -34.04 -10.68 -6.13
C ASP A 16 -33.87 -9.65 -7.27
N TYR A 17 -34.91 -9.37 -8.06
CA TYR A 17 -34.85 -8.33 -9.10
C TYR A 17 -34.66 -6.92 -8.54
N GLN A 18 -35.41 -6.57 -7.49
CA GLN A 18 -35.30 -5.26 -6.85
C GLN A 18 -33.90 -5.07 -6.26
N THR A 19 -33.40 -6.07 -5.54
CA THR A 19 -32.06 -6.06 -4.93
C THR A 19 -30.96 -5.91 -5.99
N ARG A 20 -31.07 -6.61 -7.12
CA ARG A 20 -30.10 -6.48 -8.22
C ARG A 20 -30.11 -5.08 -8.84
N THR A 21 -31.31 -4.53 -9.04
CA THR A 21 -31.47 -3.18 -9.62
C THR A 21 -30.88 -2.13 -8.71
N ASP A 22 -31.18 -2.19 -7.41
CA ASP A 22 -30.65 -1.28 -6.41
C ASP A 22 -29.14 -1.38 -6.30
N ARG A 23 -28.59 -2.60 -6.35
CA ARG A 23 -27.14 -2.81 -6.37
C ARG A 23 -26.47 -2.17 -7.59
N VAL A 24 -27.03 -2.35 -8.78
CA VAL A 24 -26.50 -1.74 -10.01
C VAL A 24 -26.53 -0.21 -9.93
N ASN A 25 -27.63 0.35 -9.43
CA ASN A 25 -27.78 1.79 -9.26
C ASN A 25 -26.77 2.36 -8.25
N MET A 26 -26.58 1.68 -7.12
CA MET A 26 -25.56 2.03 -6.13
C MET A 26 -24.14 2.00 -6.74
N LEU A 27 -23.80 0.97 -7.52
CA LEU A 27 -22.48 0.88 -8.17
C LEU A 27 -22.26 2.02 -9.18
N LYS A 28 -23.29 2.38 -9.94
CA LYS A 28 -23.25 3.54 -10.85
C LYS A 28 -22.97 4.83 -10.07
N GLN A 29 -23.66 5.03 -8.94
CA GLN A 29 -23.44 6.19 -8.08
C GLN A 29 -22.02 6.21 -7.50
N PHE A 30 -21.52 5.09 -6.96
CA PHE A 30 -20.14 5.03 -6.46
C PHE A 30 -19.13 5.33 -7.56
N LYS A 31 -19.34 4.83 -8.78
CA LYS A 31 -18.47 5.13 -9.92
C LYS A 31 -18.50 6.61 -10.28
N ALA A 32 -19.68 7.22 -10.36
CA ALA A 32 -19.80 8.65 -10.64
C ALA A 32 -19.10 9.49 -9.56
N SER A 33 -19.34 9.19 -8.29
CA SER A 33 -18.71 9.90 -7.16
C SER A 33 -17.20 9.68 -7.09
N ALA A 34 -16.72 8.47 -7.39
CA ALA A 34 -15.29 8.19 -7.44
C ALA A 34 -14.60 8.95 -8.58
N LEU A 35 -15.25 9.06 -9.75
CA LEU A 35 -14.77 9.87 -10.87
C LEU A 35 -14.80 11.38 -10.56
N ALA A 36 -15.77 11.82 -9.75
CA ALA A 36 -15.82 13.18 -9.21
C ALA A 36 -14.77 13.43 -8.11
N GLY A 37 -13.97 12.43 -7.76
CA GLY A 37 -12.86 12.57 -6.82
C GLY A 37 -13.15 12.12 -5.40
N SER A 38 -14.27 11.44 -5.09
CA SER A 38 -14.51 10.93 -3.74
C SER A 38 -13.66 9.70 -3.43
N ALA A 39 -12.69 9.83 -2.50
CA ALA A 39 -11.89 8.72 -2.00
C ALA A 39 -12.73 7.58 -1.41
N VAL A 40 -13.75 7.93 -0.62
CA VAL A 40 -14.64 6.95 0.02
C VAL A 40 -15.46 6.17 -1.01
N ALA A 41 -15.95 6.85 -2.05
CA ALA A 41 -16.67 6.18 -3.13
C ALA A 41 -15.74 5.25 -3.93
N ALA A 42 -14.50 5.68 -4.21
CA ALA A 42 -13.50 4.84 -4.86
C ALA A 42 -13.20 3.58 -4.03
N TYR A 43 -13.02 3.72 -2.72
CA TYR A 43 -12.82 2.59 -1.81
C TYR A 43 -14.02 1.63 -1.79
N ARG A 44 -15.23 2.14 -1.61
CA ARG A 44 -16.46 1.31 -1.63
C ARG A 44 -16.65 0.60 -2.97
N LEU A 45 -16.34 1.28 -4.07
CA LEU A 45 -16.36 0.68 -5.40
C LEU A 45 -15.31 -0.43 -5.53
N ALA A 46 -14.09 -0.22 -5.01
CA ALA A 46 -13.04 -1.24 -5.01
C ALA A 46 -13.50 -2.52 -4.31
N LYS A 47 -14.15 -2.41 -3.13
CA LYS A 47 -14.65 -3.56 -2.35
C LYS A 47 -15.72 -4.40 -3.06
N ASN A 48 -16.29 -3.91 -4.16
CA ASN A 48 -17.24 -4.67 -4.99
C ASN A 48 -16.56 -5.51 -6.08
N TYR A 49 -15.26 -5.35 -6.29
CA TYR A 49 -14.48 -6.18 -7.21
C TYR A 49 -13.74 -7.29 -6.47
N PRO A 50 -13.42 -8.42 -7.13
CA PRO A 50 -12.57 -9.44 -6.56
C PRO A 50 -11.24 -8.87 -6.09
N GLN A 51 -10.77 -9.34 -4.93
CA GLN A 51 -9.46 -9.00 -4.39
C GLN A 51 -8.37 -9.29 -5.44
N ASN A 52 -7.39 -8.40 -5.57
CA ASN A 52 -6.31 -8.44 -6.57
C ASN A 52 -6.72 -8.25 -8.04
N SER A 53 -8.00 -8.05 -8.37
CA SER A 53 -8.36 -7.66 -9.74
C SER A 53 -7.78 -6.30 -10.12
N GLU A 54 -7.54 -6.07 -11.41
CA GLU A 54 -7.03 -4.78 -11.90
C GLU A 54 -7.96 -3.62 -11.49
N SER A 55 -9.28 -3.85 -11.54
CA SER A 55 -10.29 -2.87 -11.13
C SER A 55 -10.20 -2.57 -9.62
N PHE A 56 -10.01 -3.58 -8.79
CA PHE A 56 -9.79 -3.41 -7.34
C PHE A 56 -8.56 -2.53 -7.09
N LEU A 57 -7.41 -2.88 -7.69
CA LEU A 57 -6.14 -2.17 -7.48
C LEU A 57 -6.22 -0.73 -7.99
N LYS A 58 -6.88 -0.50 -9.13
CA LYS A 58 -7.09 0.82 -9.70
C LYS A 58 -7.85 1.74 -8.73
N TRP A 59 -9.00 1.29 -8.24
CA TRP A 59 -9.84 2.11 -7.35
C TRP A 59 -9.24 2.25 -5.96
N MET A 60 -8.57 1.20 -5.45
CA MET A 60 -7.84 1.27 -4.19
C MET A 60 -6.71 2.31 -4.27
N LYS A 61 -5.97 2.37 -5.38
CA LYS A 61 -4.95 3.39 -5.61
C LYS A 61 -5.52 4.80 -5.61
N VAL A 62 -6.70 5.02 -6.20
CA VAL A 62 -7.38 6.33 -6.16
C VAL A 62 -7.68 6.75 -4.72
N ALA A 63 -8.21 5.83 -3.90
CA ALA A 63 -8.50 6.11 -2.50
C ALA A 63 -7.24 6.38 -1.67
N ILE A 64 -6.18 5.59 -1.88
CA ILE A 64 -4.88 5.74 -1.21
C ILE A 64 -4.22 7.08 -1.58
N ASN A 65 -4.25 7.48 -2.86
CA ASN A 65 -3.68 8.75 -3.31
C ASN A 65 -4.35 9.97 -2.66
N GLN A 66 -5.57 9.80 -2.14
CA GLN A 66 -6.29 10.82 -1.38
C GLN A 66 -6.16 10.65 0.14
N ASN A 67 -5.18 9.87 0.60
CA ASN A 67 -4.88 9.61 2.01
C ASN A 67 -6.01 8.93 2.78
N LEU A 68 -6.84 8.12 2.10
CA LEU A 68 -7.85 7.33 2.81
C LEU A 68 -7.19 6.18 3.58
N THR A 69 -7.12 6.33 4.89
CA THR A 69 -6.54 5.39 5.86
C THR A 69 -7.14 3.98 5.76
N ASN A 70 -8.46 3.87 5.60
CA ASN A 70 -9.14 2.59 5.40
C ASN A 70 -8.61 1.82 4.19
N ALA A 71 -8.36 2.53 3.08
CA ALA A 71 -7.82 1.93 1.86
C ALA A 71 -6.36 1.51 2.03
N MET A 72 -5.57 2.32 2.75
CA MET A 72 -4.19 2.00 3.08
C MET A 72 -4.09 0.74 3.95
N LEU A 73 -4.96 0.59 4.96
CA LEU A 73 -4.95 -0.56 5.87
C LEU A 73 -5.30 -1.84 5.12
N ASP A 74 -6.40 -1.83 4.36
CA ASP A 74 -6.81 -2.97 3.53
C ASP A 74 -5.69 -3.38 2.56
N MET A 75 -5.05 -2.41 1.91
CA MET A 75 -3.95 -2.72 0.98
C MET A 75 -2.72 -3.27 1.71
N ALA A 76 -2.42 -2.80 2.92
CA ALA A 76 -1.32 -3.33 3.74
C ALA A 76 -1.56 -4.80 4.10
N LEU A 77 -2.79 -5.15 4.50
CA LEU A 77 -3.18 -6.53 4.79
C LEU A 77 -2.95 -7.44 3.57
N ILE A 78 -3.45 -7.04 2.41
CA ILE A 78 -3.33 -7.81 1.16
C ILE A 78 -1.86 -8.03 0.78
N LEU A 79 -1.03 -7.01 0.93
CA LEU A 79 0.40 -7.09 0.60
C LEU A 79 1.18 -8.03 1.53
N VAL A 80 0.78 -8.11 2.81
CA VAL A 80 1.36 -9.03 3.79
C VAL A 80 0.89 -10.46 3.52
N GLU A 81 -0.39 -10.65 3.19
CA GLU A 81 -0.94 -11.96 2.79
C GLU A 81 -0.23 -12.54 1.56
N GLN A 82 0.16 -11.70 0.61
CA GLN A 82 0.96 -12.10 -0.55
C GLN A 82 2.39 -12.56 -0.20
N GLY A 83 2.89 -12.21 1.00
CA GLY A 83 4.16 -12.71 1.54
C GLY A 83 5.44 -12.23 0.83
N SER A 84 5.35 -11.31 -0.13
CA SER A 84 6.53 -10.79 -0.84
C SER A 84 7.28 -9.75 -0.02
N VAL A 85 8.63 -9.77 -0.06
CA VAL A 85 9.47 -8.79 0.67
C VAL A 85 9.14 -7.35 0.26
N ALA A 86 8.97 -7.11 -1.04
CA ALA A 86 8.57 -5.80 -1.57
C ALA A 86 7.16 -5.40 -1.08
N GLY A 87 6.24 -6.37 -0.97
CA GLY A 87 4.90 -6.16 -0.43
C GLY A 87 4.93 -5.75 1.03
N VAL A 88 5.71 -6.45 1.87
CA VAL A 88 5.89 -6.14 3.29
C VAL A 88 6.47 -4.73 3.49
N GLN A 89 7.47 -4.34 2.70
CA GLN A 89 8.04 -2.98 2.76
C GLN A 89 7.01 -1.91 2.40
N LYS A 90 6.20 -2.16 1.37
CA LYS A 90 5.14 -1.24 0.94
C LYS A 90 3.99 -1.18 1.94
N ALA A 91 3.60 -2.31 2.53
CA ALA A 91 2.63 -2.38 3.60
C ALA A 91 3.08 -1.57 4.82
N ALA A 92 4.35 -1.72 5.22
CA ALA A 92 4.93 -0.92 6.29
C ALA A 92 4.84 0.59 5.99
N GLY A 93 5.12 1.00 4.75
CA GLY A 93 4.97 2.39 4.33
C GLY A 93 3.55 2.94 4.48
N TYR A 94 2.53 2.14 4.18
CA TYR A 94 1.12 2.50 4.43
C TYR A 94 0.80 2.60 5.91
N LEU A 95 1.28 1.65 6.73
CA LEU A 95 1.05 1.68 8.17
C LEU A 95 1.71 2.88 8.84
N VAL A 96 2.91 3.28 8.41
CA VAL A 96 3.56 4.53 8.86
C VAL A 96 2.68 5.75 8.58
N GLN A 97 2.06 5.83 7.40
CA GLN A 97 1.15 6.92 7.06
C GLN A 97 -0.11 6.91 7.93
N ILE A 98 -0.69 5.72 8.18
CA ILE A 98 -1.83 5.56 9.08
C ILE A 98 -1.49 6.02 10.51
N LEU A 99 -0.36 5.58 11.06
CA LEU A 99 0.08 5.94 12.42
C LEU A 99 0.31 7.45 12.58
N ARG A 100 0.64 8.16 11.48
CA ARG A 100 0.78 9.62 11.43
C ARG A 100 -0.51 10.38 11.16
N SER A 101 -1.56 9.71 10.70
CA SER A 101 -2.85 10.34 10.39
C SER A 101 -3.56 10.85 11.66
N ASN A 102 -4.75 11.43 11.54
CA ASN A 102 -5.60 11.76 12.71
C ASN A 102 -6.73 10.74 12.92
N ASP A 103 -6.71 9.61 12.21
CA ASP A 103 -7.74 8.59 12.27
C ASP A 103 -7.46 7.62 13.44
N SER A 104 -7.98 7.95 14.62
CA SER A 104 -7.74 7.16 15.84
C SER A 104 -8.23 5.71 15.71
N TYR A 105 -9.35 5.49 15.03
CA TYR A 105 -9.91 4.15 14.86
C TYR A 105 -9.02 3.27 13.98
N VAL A 106 -8.62 3.77 12.81
CA VAL A 106 -7.76 2.98 11.90
C VAL A 106 -6.35 2.81 12.46
N LYS A 107 -5.87 3.76 13.28
CA LYS A 107 -4.62 3.59 14.03
C LYS A 107 -4.67 2.40 14.98
N THR A 108 -5.71 2.29 15.81
CA THR A 108 -5.84 1.16 16.73
C THR A 108 -5.85 -0.16 15.98
N LEU A 109 -6.58 -0.25 14.86
CA LEU A 109 -6.56 -1.44 14.01
C LEU A 109 -5.16 -1.74 13.43
N ALA A 110 -4.42 -0.71 13.02
CA ALA A 110 -3.05 -0.86 12.54
C ALA A 110 -2.10 -1.32 13.66
N GLU A 111 -2.23 -0.79 14.87
CA GLU A 111 -1.44 -1.18 16.04
C GLU A 111 -1.72 -2.64 16.44
N ASP A 112 -2.99 -3.04 16.48
CA ASP A 112 -3.40 -4.42 16.73
C ASP A 112 -2.83 -5.37 15.67
N PHE A 113 -2.84 -4.96 14.40
CA PHE A 113 -2.26 -5.73 13.32
C PHE A 113 -0.73 -5.88 13.47
N LEU A 114 -0.04 -4.82 13.90
CA LEU A 114 1.40 -4.83 14.15
C LEU A 114 1.79 -5.69 15.36
N HIS A 115 0.97 -5.72 16.40
CA HIS A 115 1.20 -6.55 17.57
C HIS A 115 1.30 -8.04 17.20
N ASN A 116 0.49 -8.47 16.24
CA ASN A 116 0.47 -9.84 15.74
C ASN A 116 1.57 -10.16 14.70
N ASN A 117 2.31 -9.15 14.22
CA ASN A 117 3.27 -9.29 13.13
C ASN A 117 4.62 -8.63 13.47
N HIS A 118 5.46 -9.33 14.23
CA HIS A 118 6.74 -8.79 14.72
C HIS A 118 7.68 -8.32 13.59
N LEU A 119 7.77 -9.06 12.48
CA LEU A 119 8.61 -8.67 11.33
C LEU A 119 8.14 -7.37 10.68
N LEU A 120 6.83 -7.22 10.52
CA LEU A 120 6.24 -6.00 9.97
C LEU A 120 6.41 -4.82 10.92
N SER A 121 6.24 -5.04 12.22
CA SER A 121 6.45 -4.05 13.27
C SER A 121 7.89 -3.51 13.29
N ALA A 122 8.88 -4.40 13.12
CA ALA A 122 10.28 -4.00 13.00
C ALA A 122 10.51 -3.10 11.76
N GLU A 123 9.90 -3.44 10.63
CA GLU A 123 10.02 -2.65 9.39
C GLU A 123 9.30 -1.30 9.49
N VAL A 124 8.10 -1.24 10.08
CA VAL A 124 7.40 0.03 10.37
C VAL A 124 8.24 0.92 11.28
N SER A 125 8.79 0.36 12.37
CA SER A 125 9.66 1.07 13.30
C SER A 125 10.90 1.63 12.60
N ARG A 126 11.50 0.84 11.69
CA ARG A 126 12.65 1.26 10.87
C ARG A 126 12.29 2.45 9.98
N GLN A 127 11.15 2.39 9.27
CA GLN A 127 10.71 3.47 8.39
C GLN A 127 10.31 4.74 9.15
N MET A 128 9.70 4.60 10.34
CA MET A 128 9.42 5.74 11.21
C MET A 128 10.69 6.48 11.65
N LYS A 129 11.74 5.74 12.03
CA LYS A 129 13.05 6.29 12.43
C LYS A 129 13.85 6.85 11.26
N GLY A 130 13.79 6.20 10.10
CA GLY A 130 14.48 6.67 8.89
C GLY A 130 14.01 8.05 8.42
N PHE A 131 12.73 8.38 8.65
CA PHE A 131 12.17 9.69 8.32
C PHE A 131 12.71 10.82 9.21
N THR A 132 13.06 10.55 10.46
CA THR A 132 13.67 11.57 11.35
C THR A 132 15.17 11.74 11.11
N ALA A 133 15.82 10.79 10.42
CA ALA A 133 17.25 10.84 10.08
C ALA A 133 17.54 11.41 8.67
N GLY A 134 16.51 11.80 7.92
CA GLY A 134 16.55 12.13 6.49
C GLY A 134 17.08 13.52 6.09
N LEU A 135 17.99 14.11 6.86
CA LEU A 135 18.88 15.18 6.37
C LEU A 135 20.29 14.66 5.99
N SER A 136 20.52 13.33 5.95
CA SER A 136 21.77 12.80 5.40
C SER A 136 21.61 11.42 4.77
N LEU A 137 21.17 11.41 3.50
CA LEU A 137 21.31 10.26 2.61
C LEU A 137 22.41 10.46 1.55
N ALA A 138 23.45 11.24 1.88
CA ALA A 138 24.62 11.44 1.02
C ALA A 138 25.82 10.53 1.37
N GLY A 139 25.74 9.73 2.46
CA GLY A 139 26.91 9.04 3.01
C GLY A 139 27.00 7.52 2.76
N PHE A 140 25.96 6.85 2.26
CA PHE A 140 25.91 5.38 2.32
C PHE A 140 26.45 4.65 1.07
N PHE A 141 26.80 5.38 0.01
CA PHE A 141 27.37 4.82 -1.23
C PHE A 141 28.73 5.44 -1.61
N ALA A 142 29.48 5.99 -0.66
CA ALA A 142 30.88 6.30 -0.90
C ALA A 142 31.68 4.98 -0.81
N CYS A 143 31.87 4.32 -1.95
CA CYS A 143 32.85 3.25 -2.07
C CYS A 143 34.22 3.79 -1.64
N ASP A 144 34.77 3.21 -0.57
CA ASP A 144 36.17 3.29 -0.21
C ASP A 144 37.03 2.90 -1.42
N ASN A 145 37.57 3.89 -2.14
CA ASN A 145 38.71 3.62 -3.00
C ASN A 145 39.98 3.92 -2.20
N LYS A 146 40.44 2.85 -1.56
CA LYS A 146 41.66 2.74 -0.77
C LYS A 146 42.82 3.44 -1.48
N SER A 147 43.33 4.48 -0.83
CA SER A 147 44.64 5.07 -1.09
C SER A 147 45.72 3.98 -1.05
N ILE A 148 46.20 3.54 -2.21
CA ILE A 148 47.49 2.87 -2.32
C ILE A 148 48.53 3.97 -2.52
N ARG A 149 49.18 4.34 -1.42
CA ARG A 149 50.46 5.06 -1.45
C ARG A 149 51.61 4.06 -1.42
N GLN A 150 52.67 4.46 -2.13
CA GLN A 150 54.10 4.06 -2.06
C GLN A 150 54.55 2.93 -3.01
N PRO A 151 55.85 2.87 -3.40
CA PRO A 151 57.00 3.73 -3.05
C PRO A 151 57.82 4.24 -4.25
N VAL A 152 58.77 5.11 -3.91
CA VAL A 152 59.85 5.71 -4.72
C VAL A 152 60.67 4.63 -5.46
N SER A 153 60.96 4.88 -6.73
CA SER A 153 62.06 4.23 -7.45
C SER A 153 62.95 5.32 -8.05
N ASP A 154 64.10 5.54 -7.41
CA ASP A 154 65.25 6.15 -8.05
C ASP A 154 65.70 5.29 -9.23
N THR A 155 66.00 5.89 -10.37
CA THR A 155 67.25 5.67 -11.13
C THR A 155 67.28 6.48 -12.44
N ASN A 156 68.38 7.22 -12.58
CA ASN A 156 69.18 7.40 -13.79
C ASN A 156 68.52 8.06 -15.01
N ASN A 157 68.86 9.34 -15.24
CA ASN A 157 69.19 9.75 -16.60
C ASN A 157 70.40 10.71 -16.66
N SER A 158 71.53 10.09 -17.00
CA SER A 158 72.55 10.53 -17.96
C SER A 158 72.90 12.02 -18.05
N ILE A 159 74.05 12.35 -17.45
CA ILE A 159 74.91 13.45 -17.86
C ILE A 159 75.59 13.04 -19.16
N GLY A 160 75.38 13.83 -20.22
CA GLY A 160 75.90 13.59 -21.57
C GLY A 160 76.33 14.89 -22.25
N ILE A 161 77.36 15.52 -21.67
CA ILE A 161 78.52 16.24 -22.23
C ILE A 161 78.46 16.86 -23.64
N SER A 162 78.98 18.10 -23.67
CA SER A 162 79.69 18.85 -24.74
C SER A 162 78.86 19.54 -25.82
#